data_AF-A0A1F3CW83-F1
#
_entry.id   AF-A0A1F3CW83-F1
#
_cell.length_a   1.000
_cell.length_b   1.000
_cell.length_c   1.000
_cell.angle_alpha   90.00
_cell.angle_beta   90.00
_cell.angle_gamma   90.00
#
_symmetry.space_group_name_H-M   'P 1'
#
loop_
_entity.id
_entity.type
_entity.pdbx_description
1 polymer ?
#
loop_
_entity_poly.entity_id
_entity_poly.type
_entity_poly.pdbx_seq_one_letter_code
_entity_poly.pdbx_strand_id
1 'polypeptide(L)' 'MENLNFTIFEQLLKIAKNQFEVKTISEVVFINVQNFSSFIDEGFIARNYKNNKFDVVPFEEVLEITIDNKKFKFKGN' A
#
# COMPACT_ATOMS: atom_id res chain seq x y z
N MET A 1 6.52 10.70 -12.77
CA MET A 1 5.83 9.96 -11.69
C MET A 1 6.84 9.76 -10.58
N GLU A 2 6.44 9.97 -9.34
CA GLU A 2 7.28 9.82 -8.15
C GLU A 2 7.28 8.37 -7.64
N ASN A 3 8.29 8.03 -6.83
CA ASN A 3 8.33 6.77 -6.12
C ASN A 3 7.52 6.90 -4.83
N LEU A 4 6.78 5.86 -4.47
CA LEU A 4 6.17 5.80 -3.15
C LEU A 4 7.28 5.64 -2.09
N ASN A 5 7.11 6.32 -0.96
CA ASN A 5 7.95 6.15 0.23
C ASN A 5 7.07 6.19 1.48
N PHE A 6 7.67 5.91 2.63
CA PHE A 6 6.98 5.90 3.92
C PHE A 6 6.18 7.18 4.18
N THR A 7 6.79 8.36 3.99
CA THR A 7 6.15 9.65 4.26
C THR A 7 4.90 9.88 3.42
N ILE A 8 4.97 9.60 2.11
CA ILE A 8 3.83 9.74 1.20
C ILE A 8 2.74 8.73 1.57
N PHE A 9 3.14 7.48 1.81
CA PHE A 9 2.22 6.42 2.17
C PHE A 9 1.46 6.72 3.48
N GLU A 10 2.17 7.21 4.50
CA GLU A 10 1.57 7.59 5.78
C GLU A 10 0.55 8.73 5.63
N GLN A 11 0.86 9.75 4.79
CA GLN A 11 -0.07 10.83 4.49
C GLN A 11 -1.33 10.32 3.77
N LEU A 12 -1.15 9.40 2.82
CA LEU A 12 -2.24 8.78 2.07
C LEU A 12 -3.13 7.92 2.98
N LEU A 13 -2.55 7.21 3.95
CA LEU A 13 -3.33 6.45 4.93
C LEU A 13 -4.22 7.36 5.78
N LYS A 14 -3.68 8.50 6.23
CA LYS A 14 -4.40 9.46 7.09
C LYS A 14 -5.63 10.08 6.41
N ILE A 15 -5.70 10.10 5.07
CA ILE A 15 -6.84 10.65 4.33
C ILE A 15 -7.92 9.61 4.01
N ALA A 16 -7.61 8.31 4.13
CA ALA A 16 -8.54 7.24 3.79
C ALA A 16 -9.58 7.02 4.89
N LYS A 17 -10.86 7.04 4.52
CA LYS A 17 -11.96 6.88 5.49
C LYS A 17 -12.53 5.48 5.50
N ASN A 18 -12.66 4.86 4.33
CA ASN A 18 -13.34 3.56 4.20
C ASN A 18 -12.49 2.55 3.43
N GLN A 19 -11.74 3.00 2.42
CA GLN A 19 -11.01 2.13 1.51
C GLN A 19 -9.56 2.60 1.35
N PHE A 20 -8.64 1.64 1.45
CA PHE A 20 -7.24 1.82 1.08
C PHE A 20 -6.77 0.56 0.35
N GLU A 21 -6.71 0.64 -0.97
CA GLU A 21 -6.28 -0.44 -1.84
C GLU A 21 -4.92 -0.11 -2.44
N VAL A 22 -4.01 -1.08 -2.41
CA VAL A 22 -2.68 -0.97 -2.99
C VAL A 22 -2.55 -1.99 -4.11
N LYS A 23 -2.18 -1.52 -5.29
CA LYS A 23 -1.82 -2.35 -6.42
C LYS A 23 -0.31 -2.32 -6.58
N THR A 24 0.29 -3.50 -6.51
CA THR A 24 1.72 -3.73 -6.77
C THR A 24 1.90 -4.35 -8.16
N ILE A 25 3.15 -4.62 -8.53
CA ILE A 25 3.50 -5.41 -9.72
C ILE A 25 2.94 -6.84 -9.63
N SER A 26 2.96 -7.43 -8.43
CA SER A 26 2.76 -8.86 -8.24
C SER A 26 1.33 -9.21 -7.78
N GLU A 27 0.62 -8.29 -7.12
CA GLU A 27 -0.72 -8.48 -6.55
C GLU A 27 -1.47 -7.17 -6.15
N VAL A 28 -2.76 -7.30 -5.81
CA VAL A 28 -3.58 -6.23 -5.20
C VAL A 28 -3.84 -6.56 -3.74
N VAL A 29 -3.60 -5.60 -2.86
CA VAL A 29 -3.71 -5.71 -1.41
C VAL A 29 -4.76 -4.72 -0.90
N PHE A 30 -5.60 -5.16 0.02
CA PHE A 30 -6.49 -4.29 0.78
C PHE A 30 -5.92 -4.03 2.18
N ILE A 31 -5.83 -2.76 2.58
CA ILE A 31 -5.37 -2.37 3.91
C ILE A 31 -6.58 -1.92 4.73
N ASN A 32 -6.79 -2.58 5.87
CA ASN A 32 -7.78 -2.10 6.82
C ASN A 32 -7.19 -0.90 7.58
N VAL A 33 -7.68 0.30 7.24
CA VAL A 33 -7.30 1.58 7.86
C VAL A 33 -7.47 1.61 9.39
N GLN A 34 -8.27 0.71 9.97
CA GLN A 34 -8.50 0.63 11.42
C GLN A 34 -7.46 -0.20 12.18
N ASN A 35 -6.67 -1.05 11.51
CA ASN A 35 -5.64 -1.89 12.15
C ASN A 35 -4.24 -1.40 11.75
N PHE A 36 -3.75 -0.42 12.51
CA PHE A 36 -2.66 0.49 12.16
C PHE A 36 -1.25 0.05 12.63
N SER A 37 -0.97 -1.25 12.76
CA SER A 37 0.20 -1.72 13.55
C SER A 37 1.31 -2.45 12.77
N SER A 38 1.44 -2.26 11.45
CA SER A 38 2.35 -3.11 10.65
C SER A 38 3.09 -2.39 9.51
N PHE A 39 3.82 -1.31 9.81
CA PHE A 39 4.68 -0.62 8.84
C PHE A 39 6.13 -0.62 9.32
N ILE A 40 7.07 -0.71 8.38
CA ILE A 40 8.51 -0.49 8.59
C ILE A 40 9.00 0.52 7.55
N ASP A 41 10.18 1.10 7.74
CA ASP A 41 10.68 2.20 6.88
C ASP A 41 10.70 1.84 5.38
N GLU A 42 10.84 0.56 5.06
CA GLU A 42 10.99 0.04 3.70
C GLU A 42 9.67 -0.44 3.06
N GLY A 43 8.59 -0.58 3.83
CA GLY A 43 7.35 -1.15 3.32
C GLY A 43 6.23 -1.37 4.35
N PHE A 44 5.25 -2.17 3.97
CA PHE A 44 4.08 -2.46 4.80
C PHE A 44 3.72 -3.94 4.79
N ILE A 45 3.17 -4.45 5.90
CA ILE A 45 2.76 -5.85 5.95
C ILE A 45 1.40 -6.01 5.26
N ALA A 46 1.36 -6.91 4.28
CA ALA A 46 0.18 -7.29 3.54
C ALA A 46 -0.04 -8.80 3.60
N ARG A 47 -1.28 -9.25 3.38
CA ARG A 47 -1.53 -10.67 3.10
C ARG A 47 -1.21 -10.93 1.62
N ASN A 48 -0.22 -11.78 1.36
CA ASN A 48 0.06 -12.31 0.04
C ASN A 48 -1.00 -13.35 -0.31
N TYR A 49 -1.77 -13.10 -1.36
CA TYR A 49 -2.91 -13.96 -1.71
C TYR A 49 -2.49 -15.23 -2.46
N LYS A 50 -1.28 -15.29 -3.01
CA LYS A 50 -0.77 -16.50 -3.68
C LYS A 50 -0.43 -17.59 -2.68
N ASN A 51 0.20 -17.22 -1.56
CA ASN A 51 0.68 -18.17 -0.56
C ASN A 51 -0.10 -18.13 0.77
N ASN A 52 -1.07 -17.22 0.89
CA ASN A 52 -1.93 -17.04 2.05
C ASN A 52 -1.20 -16.65 3.35
N LYS A 53 0.01 -16.08 3.24
CA LYS A 53 0.83 -15.62 4.37
C LYS A 53 0.86 -14.09 4.44
N PHE A 54 1.27 -13.55 5.58
CA PHE A 54 1.65 -12.15 5.68
C PHE A 54 3.09 -11.96 5.23
N ASP A 55 3.33 -10.96 4.40
CA ASP A 55 4.65 -10.62 3.87
C ASP A 55 4.85 -9.08 3.89
N VAL A 56 6.09 -8.64 3.84
CA VAL A 56 6.42 -7.21 3.72
C VAL A 56 6.38 -6.85 2.24
N VAL A 57 5.55 -5.87 1.89
CA VAL A 57 5.47 -5.28 0.55
C VAL A 57 6.34 -4.03 0.52
N PRO A 58 7.43 -4.02 -0.28
CA PRO A 58 8.26 -2.85 -0.46
C PRO A 58 7.49 -1.71 -1.11
N PHE A 59 7.74 -0.46 -0.70
CA PHE A 59 7.07 0.69 -1.34
C PHE A 59 7.41 0.83 -2.82
N GLU A 60 8.59 0.38 -3.24
CA GLU A 60 9.03 0.44 -4.64
C GLU A 60 8.22 -0.47 -5.57
N GLU A 61 7.57 -1.52 -5.05
CA GLU A 61 6.72 -2.41 -5.86
C GLU A 61 5.32 -1.82 -6.11
N VAL A 62 4.96 -0.73 -5.42
CA VAL A 62 3.62 -0.13 -5.52
C VAL A 62 3.49 0.68 -6.80
N LEU A 63 2.45 0.36 -7.58
CA LEU A 63 2.13 1.01 -8.85
C LEU A 63 0.95 1.99 -8.71
N GLU A 64 -0.03 1.64 -7.88
CA GLU A 64 -1.24 2.45 -7.70
C GLU A 64 -1.79 2.28 -6.28
N ILE A 65 -2.24 3.38 -5.67
CA ILE A 65 -3.03 3.37 -4.44
C ILE A 65 -4.40 3.94 -4.78
N THR A 66 -5.47 3.23 -4.40
CA THR A 66 -6.85 3.71 -4.50
C THR A 66 -7.41 3.99 -3.11
N ILE A 67 -7.82 5.24 -2.87
CA ILE A 67 -8.38 5.72 -1.60
C ILE A 67 -9.75 6.31 -1.86
N ASP A 68 -10.79 5.72 -1.28
CA ASP A 68 -12.17 6.18 -1.41
C ASP A 68 -12.52 6.56 -2.88
N ASN A 69 -12.20 5.67 -3.83
CA ASN A 69 -12.31 5.82 -5.29
C ASN A 69 -11.35 6.81 -6.00
N LYS A 70 -10.38 7.41 -5.30
CA LYS A 70 -9.33 8.26 -5.89
C LYS A 70 -8.05 7.48 -6.11
N LYS A 71 -7.45 7.62 -7.29
CA LYS A 71 -6.25 6.87 -7.70
C LYS A 71 -4.99 7.73 -7.65
N PHE A 72 -3.95 7.21 -7.04
CA PHE A 72 -2.60 7.77 -6.98
C PHE A 72 -1.64 6.79 -7.64
N LYS A 73 -0.91 7.23 -8.66
CA LYS A 73 -0.03 6.35 -9.44
C LYS A 73 1.43 6.64 -9.17
N PHE A 74 2.22 5.59 -9.06
CA PHE A 74 3.65 5.63 -8.71
C PHE A 74 4.48 4.95 -9.79
N LYS A 75 5.76 5.30 -9.85
CA LYS A 75 6.66 4.85 -10.93
C LYS A 75 6.85 3.32 -10.94
N GLY A 76 6.85 2.67 -9.77
CA GLY A 76 7.23 1.27 -9.61
C GLY A 76 8.69 1.00 -9.98
N ASN A 77 9.34 0.03 -9.35
CA ASN A 77 10.63 -0.53 -9.79
C ASN A 77 10.48 -1.99 -10.20
#